data_AF-A0A061RAV7-F1
#
_entry.id   AF-A0A061RAV7-F1
#
_cell.length_a   1.000
_cell.length_b   1.000
_cell.length_c   1.000
_cell.angle_alpha   90.00
_cell.angle_beta   90.00
_cell.angle_gamma   90.00
#
_symmetry.space_group_name_H-M   'P 1'
#
loop_
_entity.id
_entity.type
_entity.pdbx_description
1 polymer ?
#
loop_
_entity_poly.entity_id
_entity_poly.type
_entity_poly.pdbx_seq_one_letter_code
_entity_poly.pdbx_strand_id
1 'polypeptide(L)'
;HGCKTFGPNYLFGLDTRHHGTNFLSKSFSAHLCTQKTLQFGVECPVRRALKHRSAPFKTYAKAGKPYQTEVTDWLSGGRIYTQEVLRTFELGSASFGPLFFGTCSIGLLLLAALPSSVGETIRSLNTDSASQLEKFALLPGNIAGLGIAFYFSRVQLQGRVKKLDQIAKELALGDLRIEITDKFGNQKLFSLRDLRRTKRIALIYGSEQKLQQDLENAHPYRRRLSSSSIVVVPVPKGKTVSRIAPESKLSWPSHRKRWLAWPTPVSGGFEPAAYFEALIGDSAEGIEQGAYITIGVEGRVRGSGLGSPAWDVLLSSFPQQAVGYSPSVGVTREEDAYAAEAADATAPVSEILKVHSEFYQALADGDLAGMEKVWQHPEAVSQQITSYRDRGAALDGWEAVLQENRRPVGLSVSDADVLVEPCETKATLTCMERVANGSTLLATQRFARAGGGPWRLVGHRTIPYGKDIVAAVVLQCDSRGCVALPAKAVASTASAGKFRLKQRG
;
A
#
# COMPACT_ATOMS: atom_id res chain seq x y z
N HIS A 1 36.67 20.69 45.28
CA HIS A 1 35.69 20.70 46.39
C HIS A 1 34.40 21.27 45.84
N GLY A 2 33.26 20.60 45.71
CA GLY A 2 32.67 19.52 46.52
C GLY A 2 31.29 20.01 46.99
N CYS A 3 30.25 19.21 46.73
CA CYS A 3 28.86 19.35 47.18
C CYS A 3 27.91 20.31 46.42
N LYS A 4 27.14 19.72 45.49
CA LYS A 4 25.73 20.07 45.27
C LYS A 4 24.86 18.95 45.85
N THR A 5 23.77 19.39 46.45
CA THR A 5 22.82 18.71 47.33
C THR A 5 21.94 17.66 46.65
N PHE A 6 21.76 16.52 47.33
CA PHE A 6 20.69 15.54 47.11
C PHE A 6 19.48 15.87 48.01
N GLY A 7 18.27 15.66 47.50
CA GLY A 7 17.00 15.69 48.23
C GLY A 7 15.90 14.97 47.41
N PRO A 8 14.88 14.37 48.04
CA PRO A 8 14.65 12.93 47.90
C PRO A 8 13.41 12.52 47.09
N ASN A 9 13.47 11.25 46.67
CA ASN A 9 12.36 10.43 46.17
C ASN A 9 11.18 10.38 47.15
N TYR A 10 9.96 10.46 46.61
CA TYR A 10 8.78 9.79 47.19
C TYR A 10 8.10 8.94 46.12
N LEU A 11 8.07 7.64 46.43
CA LEU A 11 7.27 6.61 45.80
C LEU A 11 5.79 6.78 46.17
N PHE A 12 4.90 6.58 45.20
CA PHE A 12 3.61 5.94 45.42
C PHE A 12 3.36 4.96 44.27
N GLY A 13 3.66 3.69 44.54
CA GLY A 13 3.13 2.56 43.78
C GLY A 13 1.79 2.17 44.36
N LEU A 14 0.77 2.04 43.52
CA LEU A 14 -0.47 1.35 43.85
C LEU A 14 -0.52 0.05 43.04
N ASP A 15 -0.29 -1.02 43.80
CA ASP A 15 -0.46 -2.42 43.49
C ASP A 15 -1.94 -2.78 43.66
N THR A 16 -2.56 -3.41 42.65
CA THR A 16 -3.81 -4.15 42.86
C THR A 16 -3.75 -5.45 42.07
N ARG A 17 -3.37 -6.52 42.76
CA ARG A 17 -3.55 -7.92 42.33
C ARG A 17 -4.94 -8.45 42.73
N HIS A 18 -5.45 -9.27 41.81
CA HIS A 18 -6.24 -10.48 42.00
C HIS A 18 -7.43 -10.51 42.97
N HIS A 19 -8.62 -10.64 42.38
CA HIS A 19 -9.55 -11.70 42.78
C HIS A 19 -10.06 -12.45 41.55
N GLY A 20 -9.79 -13.75 41.51
CA GLY A 20 -10.43 -14.69 40.60
C GLY A 20 -11.74 -15.18 41.19
N THR A 21 -12.75 -15.32 40.34
CA THR A 21 -13.93 -16.13 40.63
C THR A 21 -14.25 -16.98 39.42
N ASN A 22 -14.08 -18.28 39.60
CA ASN A 22 -14.61 -19.33 38.75
C ASN A 22 -16.14 -19.22 38.70
N PHE A 23 -16.75 -19.25 37.52
CA PHE A 23 -18.15 -19.67 37.40
C PHE A 23 -18.33 -20.63 36.23
N LEU A 24 -18.86 -21.79 36.60
CA LEU A 24 -19.14 -22.96 35.78
C LEU A 24 -20.25 -22.68 34.75
N SER A 25 -19.98 -23.11 33.52
CA SER A 25 -20.83 -23.99 32.71
C SER A 25 -22.27 -24.19 33.23
N LYS A 26 -23.25 -23.73 32.46
CA LYS A 26 -24.53 -24.45 32.29
C LYS A 26 -25.08 -24.22 30.88
N SER A 27 -25.28 -25.36 30.21
CA SER A 27 -25.95 -25.57 28.94
C SER A 27 -27.33 -24.91 28.87
N PHE A 28 -27.68 -24.37 27.70
CA PHE A 28 -29.07 -24.28 27.26
C PHE A 28 -29.19 -25.03 25.93
N SER A 29 -29.68 -26.26 26.06
CA SER A 29 -30.16 -27.08 24.95
C SER A 29 -31.66 -26.86 24.86
N ALA A 30 -32.15 -26.34 23.73
CA ALA A 30 -33.58 -26.27 23.45
C ALA A 30 -33.88 -27.11 22.20
N HIS A 31 -34.33 -28.33 22.46
CA HIS A 31 -35.09 -29.15 21.52
C HIS A 31 -36.52 -28.61 21.40
N LEU A 32 -36.97 -28.37 20.17
CA LEU A 32 -38.37 -28.37 19.72
C LEU A 32 -38.29 -28.84 18.25
N CYS A 33 -38.35 -30.14 17.97
CA CYS A 33 -39.54 -31.00 17.89
C CYS A 33 -40.60 -30.47 16.90
N THR A 34 -40.45 -30.93 15.65
CA THR A 34 -41.45 -31.31 14.65
C THR A 34 -42.89 -30.79 14.78
N GLN A 35 -43.36 -30.11 13.73
CA GLN A 35 -44.71 -30.29 13.22
C GLN A 35 -44.71 -30.36 11.68
N LYS A 36 -45.13 -31.53 11.17
CA LYS A 36 -45.88 -31.68 9.90
C LYS A 36 -47.15 -30.81 10.04
N THR A 37 -47.67 -30.11 9.05
CA THR A 37 -48.38 -30.57 7.83
C THR A 37 -48.89 -29.25 7.20
N LEU A 38 -48.85 -28.97 5.90
CA LEU A 38 -49.92 -29.30 4.94
C LEU A 38 -49.53 -28.71 3.58
N GLN A 39 -49.67 -29.54 2.55
CA GLN A 39 -49.72 -29.12 1.16
C GLN A 39 -50.96 -28.24 0.93
N PHE A 40 -50.79 -27.07 0.35
CA PHE A 40 -51.79 -26.49 -0.54
C PHE A 40 -51.06 -25.83 -1.71
N GLY A 41 -51.26 -26.41 -2.88
CA GLY A 41 -50.90 -25.80 -4.14
C GLY A 41 -51.84 -24.65 -4.45
N VAL A 42 -51.27 -23.49 -4.76
CA VAL A 42 -51.92 -22.46 -5.57
C VAL A 42 -50.85 -21.95 -6.53
N GLU A 43 -50.97 -22.35 -7.79
CA GLU A 43 -50.31 -21.69 -8.90
C GLU A 43 -50.92 -20.28 -9.06
N CYS A 44 -50.08 -19.26 -9.19
CA CYS A 44 -50.44 -18.12 -10.04
C CYS A 44 -49.21 -17.38 -10.60
N PRO A 45 -49.32 -16.82 -11.80
CA PRO A 45 -48.19 -16.57 -12.69
C PRO A 45 -47.92 -15.06 -12.85
N VAL A 46 -46.69 -14.60 -12.61
CA VAL A 46 -46.20 -13.34 -13.20
C VAL A 46 -44.72 -13.46 -13.58
N ARG A 47 -44.47 -13.86 -14.83
CA ARG A 47 -43.21 -13.63 -15.55
C ARG A 47 -43.34 -12.39 -16.42
N ARG A 48 -42.56 -11.34 -16.10
CA ARG A 48 -41.98 -10.27 -16.98
C ARG A 48 -41.72 -9.05 -16.08
N ALA A 49 -40.64 -8.31 -16.14
CA ALA A 49 -39.37 -8.41 -16.83
C ALA A 49 -38.42 -7.42 -16.12
N LEU A 50 -37.31 -7.88 -15.55
CA LEU A 50 -36.16 -7.02 -15.24
C LEU A 50 -34.90 -7.82 -15.55
N LYS A 51 -34.54 -7.82 -16.84
CA LYS A 51 -33.21 -8.25 -17.30
C LYS A 51 -32.25 -7.10 -16.97
N HIS A 52 -31.57 -7.19 -15.83
CA HIS A 52 -30.22 -6.66 -15.67
C HIS A 52 -29.41 -7.74 -14.95
N ARG A 53 -28.79 -8.63 -15.73
CA ARG A 53 -27.76 -9.55 -15.25
C ARG A 53 -26.48 -8.73 -15.05
N SER A 54 -26.22 -8.26 -13.84
CA SER A 54 -24.85 -8.15 -13.36
C SER A 54 -24.35 -9.58 -13.16
N ALA A 55 -23.42 -10.04 -14.01
CA ALA A 55 -22.84 -11.37 -13.87
C ALA A 55 -22.19 -11.49 -12.47
N PRO A 56 -22.50 -12.53 -11.67
CA PRO A 56 -21.74 -12.78 -10.46
C PRO A 56 -20.28 -13.06 -10.86
N PHE A 57 -19.36 -12.39 -10.17
CA PHE A 57 -17.92 -12.63 -10.26
C PHE A 57 -17.71 -14.14 -10.13
N LYS A 58 -17.24 -14.80 -11.20
CA LYS A 58 -16.96 -16.24 -11.18
C LYS A 58 -15.99 -16.48 -10.02
N THR A 59 -16.46 -17.26 -9.04
CA THR A 59 -15.64 -17.80 -7.97
C THR A 59 -14.48 -18.55 -8.60
N TYR A 60 -13.27 -18.02 -8.45
CA TYR A 60 -12.03 -18.73 -8.79
C TYR A 60 -11.84 -19.85 -7.74
N ALA A 61 -12.47 -20.98 -7.98
CA ALA A 61 -12.34 -22.23 -7.21
C ALA A 61 -12.47 -23.39 -8.22
N LYS A 62 -11.66 -24.44 -8.23
CA LYS A 62 -10.43 -24.83 -7.53
C LYS A 62 -9.95 -26.12 -8.22
N ALA A 63 -8.65 -26.33 -8.36
CA ALA A 63 -8.07 -27.66 -8.42
C ALA A 63 -7.12 -27.85 -7.22
N GLY A 64 -7.53 -28.71 -6.28
CA GLY A 64 -6.66 -29.40 -5.30
C GLY A 64 -5.93 -28.56 -4.24
N LYS A 65 -6.61 -28.16 -3.14
CA LYS A 65 -5.99 -28.04 -1.79
C LYS A 65 -7.02 -28.33 -0.67
N PRO A 66 -6.63 -29.02 0.43
CA PRO A 66 -7.55 -29.73 1.33
C PRO A 66 -8.10 -28.93 2.54
N TYR A 67 -8.06 -27.58 2.54
CA TYR A 67 -8.35 -26.82 3.77
C TYR A 67 -9.10 -25.49 3.58
N GLN A 68 -9.94 -25.34 2.57
CA GLN A 68 -10.88 -24.22 2.55
C GLN A 68 -12.30 -24.75 2.54
N THR A 69 -12.87 -24.81 3.73
CA THR A 69 -14.31 -24.90 3.93
C THR A 69 -14.92 -23.60 3.43
N GLU A 70 -15.72 -23.73 2.38
CA GLU A 70 -16.60 -22.67 1.92
C GLU A 70 -17.84 -22.65 2.83
N VAL A 71 -18.22 -21.45 3.26
CA VAL A 71 -19.35 -21.23 4.17
C VAL A 71 -20.28 -20.20 3.56
N THR A 72 -21.57 -20.52 3.53
CA THR A 72 -22.62 -19.58 3.14
C THR A 72 -22.84 -18.56 4.24
N ASP A 73 -22.58 -17.28 3.98
CA ASP A 73 -22.79 -16.18 4.91
C ASP A 73 -24.16 -15.53 4.70
N TRP A 74 -25.10 -15.81 5.60
CA TRP A 74 -26.47 -15.29 5.53
C TRP A 74 -26.53 -13.75 5.62
N LEU A 75 -25.63 -13.13 6.38
CA LEU A 75 -25.56 -11.67 6.53
C LEU A 75 -25.06 -10.95 5.26
N SER A 76 -24.50 -11.69 4.30
CA SER A 76 -24.05 -11.19 3.01
C SER A 76 -25.00 -11.55 1.86
N GLY A 77 -26.26 -11.87 2.17
CA GLY A 77 -27.26 -12.27 1.18
C GLY A 77 -27.05 -13.69 0.65
N GLY A 78 -26.51 -14.59 1.47
CA GLY A 78 -26.27 -15.99 1.09
C GLY A 78 -25.05 -16.19 0.17
N ARG A 79 -24.13 -15.22 0.12
CA ARG A 79 -22.88 -15.36 -0.61
C ARG A 79 -21.96 -16.38 0.06
N ILE A 80 -21.16 -17.06 -0.76
CA ILE A 80 -20.22 -18.09 -0.31
C ILE A 80 -18.85 -17.44 -0.14
N TYR A 81 -18.27 -17.55 1.05
CA TYR A 81 -16.91 -17.10 1.35
C TYR A 81 -16.12 -18.23 1.99
N THR A 82 -14.79 -18.20 1.86
CA THR A 82 -13.94 -19.12 2.62
C THR A 82 -13.92 -18.73 4.09
N GLN A 83 -13.73 -19.71 4.97
CA GLN A 83 -13.65 -19.45 6.42
C GLN A 83 -12.53 -18.47 6.80
N GLU A 84 -11.44 -18.41 6.02
CA GLU A 84 -10.34 -17.45 6.21
C GLU A 84 -10.79 -16.00 5.97
N VAL A 85 -11.65 -15.76 4.97
CA VAL A 85 -12.22 -14.44 4.67
C VAL A 85 -13.09 -13.96 5.84
N LEU A 86 -14.00 -14.82 6.31
CA LEU A 86 -14.92 -14.50 7.41
C LEU A 86 -14.15 -14.21 8.70
N ARG A 87 -13.20 -15.09 9.07
CA ARG A 87 -12.35 -14.89 10.26
C ARG A 87 -11.54 -13.60 10.19
N THR A 88 -10.99 -13.27 9.01
CA THR A 88 -10.24 -12.03 8.80
C THR A 88 -11.13 -10.81 8.95
N PHE A 89 -12.38 -10.88 8.48
CA PHE A 89 -13.36 -9.82 8.67
C PHE A 89 -13.73 -9.63 10.14
N GLU A 90 -14.02 -10.72 10.86
CA GLU A 90 -14.40 -10.68 12.28
C GLU A 90 -13.31 -10.05 13.14
N LEU A 91 -12.05 -10.43 12.91
CA LEU A 91 -10.90 -9.84 13.61
C LEU A 91 -10.70 -8.35 13.27
N GLY A 92 -10.98 -7.94 12.02
CA GLY A 92 -10.79 -6.56 11.57
C GLY A 92 -11.99 -5.63 11.78
N SER A 93 -13.17 -6.17 12.06
CA SER A 93 -14.43 -5.42 12.18
C SER A 93 -15.22 -5.85 13.42
N ALA A 94 -14.55 -5.91 14.58
CA ALA A 94 -15.15 -6.33 15.84
C ALA A 94 -16.42 -5.56 16.24
N SER A 95 -16.54 -4.29 15.82
CA SER A 95 -17.71 -3.45 16.08
C SER A 95 -18.92 -3.75 15.18
N PHE A 96 -18.76 -4.47 14.07
CA PHE A 96 -19.86 -4.74 13.14
C PHE A 96 -21.01 -5.49 13.81
N GLY A 97 -20.72 -6.60 14.50
CA GLY A 97 -21.74 -7.43 15.15
C GLY A 97 -22.58 -6.63 16.16
N PRO A 98 -21.96 -6.04 17.20
CA PRO A 98 -22.68 -5.26 18.20
C PRO A 98 -23.50 -4.09 17.61
N LEU A 99 -22.94 -3.35 16.66
CA LEU A 99 -23.64 -2.24 16.02
C LEU A 99 -24.84 -2.72 15.18
N PHE A 100 -24.65 -3.78 14.40
CA PHE A 100 -25.71 -4.33 13.55
C PHE A 100 -26.87 -4.87 14.39
N PHE A 101 -26.56 -5.76 15.35
CA PHE A 101 -27.59 -6.33 16.22
C PHE A 101 -28.25 -5.26 17.08
N GLY A 102 -27.51 -4.26 17.58
CA GLY A 102 -28.08 -3.11 18.27
C GLY A 102 -29.08 -2.33 17.42
N THR A 103 -28.74 -2.01 16.17
CA THR A 103 -29.67 -1.33 15.25
C THR A 103 -30.89 -2.18 14.91
N CYS A 104 -30.73 -3.50 14.75
CA CYS A 104 -31.85 -4.41 14.52
C CYS A 104 -32.75 -4.52 15.75
N SER A 105 -32.19 -4.61 16.96
CA SER A 105 -32.95 -4.63 18.21
C SER A 105 -33.76 -3.36 18.40
N ILE A 106 -33.19 -2.18 18.13
CA ILE A 106 -33.93 -0.90 18.14
C ILE A 106 -35.07 -0.94 17.12
N GLY A 107 -34.81 -1.42 15.90
CA GLY A 107 -35.85 -1.57 14.88
C GLY A 107 -36.99 -2.50 15.29
N LEU A 108 -36.67 -3.62 15.95
CA LEU A 108 -37.66 -4.56 16.48
C LEU A 108 -38.48 -3.97 17.63
N LEU A 109 -37.85 -3.20 18.53
CA LEU A 109 -38.56 -2.50 19.61
C LEU A 109 -39.51 -1.44 19.05
N LEU A 110 -39.08 -0.66 18.05
CA LEU A 110 -39.93 0.32 17.38
C LEU A 110 -41.09 -0.35 16.64
N LEU A 111 -40.84 -1.49 15.98
CA LEU A 111 -41.88 -2.28 15.31
C LEU A 111 -42.91 -2.81 16.32
N ALA A 112 -42.45 -3.32 17.47
CA ALA A 112 -43.32 -3.78 18.55
C ALA A 112 -44.13 -2.65 19.21
N ALA A 113 -43.63 -1.40 19.16
CA ALA A 113 -44.32 -0.22 19.67
C ALA A 113 -45.31 0.41 18.64
N LEU A 114 -45.35 -0.06 17.39
CA LEU A 114 -46.28 0.49 16.39
C LEU A 114 -47.76 0.29 16.78
N PRO A 115 -48.22 -0.90 17.24
CA PRO A 115 -49.62 -1.09 17.60
C PRO A 115 -50.11 -0.15 18.70
N SER A 116 -49.30 0.09 19.74
CA SER A 116 -49.64 1.05 20.81
C SER A 116 -49.66 2.49 20.28
N SER A 117 -48.70 2.86 19.43
CA SER A 117 -48.63 4.18 18.81
C SER A 117 -49.85 4.48 17.92
N VAL A 118 -50.30 3.48 17.15
CA VAL A 118 -51.52 3.58 16.32
C VAL A 118 -52.74 3.71 17.22
N GLY A 119 -52.85 2.90 18.27
CA GLY A 119 -53.94 2.97 19.24
C GLY A 119 -54.04 4.32 19.94
N GLU A 120 -52.92 4.90 20.36
CA GLU A 120 -52.86 6.24 20.96
C GLU A 120 -53.20 7.34 19.96
N THR A 121 -52.71 7.25 18.72
CA THR A 121 -53.06 8.20 17.66
C THR A 121 -54.57 8.21 17.43
N ILE A 122 -55.20 7.03 17.29
CA ILE A 122 -56.66 6.89 17.10
C ILE A 122 -57.43 7.48 18.31
N ARG A 123 -56.99 7.23 19.55
CA ARG A 123 -57.62 7.82 20.73
C ARG A 123 -57.46 9.35 20.79
N SER A 124 -56.29 9.87 20.39
CA SER A 124 -56.02 11.31 20.40
C SER A 124 -56.86 12.07 19.37
N LEU A 125 -57.21 11.42 18.24
CA LEU A 125 -58.11 11.98 17.23
C LEU A 125 -59.55 12.14 17.74
N ASN A 126 -59.94 11.34 18.74
CA ASN A 126 -61.29 11.36 19.33
C ASN A 126 -61.42 12.31 20.54
N THR A 127 -60.37 13.07 20.90
CA THR A 127 -60.39 13.99 22.05
C THR A 127 -60.09 15.43 21.61
N ASP A 128 -61.02 16.35 21.89
CA ASP A 128 -60.95 17.75 21.45
C ASP A 128 -59.92 18.60 22.22
N SER A 129 -59.37 18.09 23.32
CA SER A 129 -58.58 18.87 24.29
C SER A 129 -57.05 18.72 24.20
N ALA A 130 -56.51 17.83 23.35
CA ALA A 130 -55.05 17.67 23.22
C ALA A 130 -54.45 18.68 22.23
N SER A 131 -53.27 19.21 22.56
CA SER A 131 -52.53 20.14 21.71
C SER A 131 -52.15 19.47 20.38
N GLN A 132 -52.22 20.20 19.26
CA GLN A 132 -51.93 19.68 17.91
C GLN A 132 -50.54 19.01 17.81
N LEU A 133 -49.57 19.44 18.63
CA LEU A 133 -48.23 18.86 18.68
C LEU A 133 -48.18 17.48 19.37
N GLU A 134 -48.99 17.23 20.39
CA GLU A 134 -49.05 15.92 21.07
C GLU A 134 -49.80 14.87 20.24
N LYS A 135 -50.77 15.29 19.42
CA LYS A 135 -51.57 14.40 18.55
C LYS A 135 -50.76 13.73 17.43
N PHE A 136 -49.58 14.27 17.08
CA PHE A 136 -48.82 13.83 15.90
C PHE A 136 -47.34 13.46 16.17
N ALA A 137 -46.87 13.39 17.41
CA ALA A 137 -45.43 13.18 17.67
C ALA A 137 -45.00 11.69 17.67
N LEU A 138 -45.78 10.80 18.27
CA LEU A 138 -45.35 9.42 18.58
C LEU A 138 -45.33 8.49 17.35
N LEU A 139 -46.41 8.47 16.56
CA LEU A 139 -46.50 7.58 15.40
C LEU A 139 -45.53 7.98 14.27
N PRO A 140 -45.46 9.25 13.83
CA PRO A 140 -44.45 9.70 12.88
C PRO A 140 -43.02 9.50 13.40
N GLY A 141 -42.79 9.72 14.70
CA GLY A 141 -41.49 9.47 15.34
C GLY A 141 -41.06 8.00 15.27
N ASN A 142 -41.95 7.06 15.59
CA ASN A 142 -41.65 5.63 15.52
C ASN A 142 -41.49 5.12 14.08
N ILE A 143 -42.30 5.62 13.15
CA ILE A 143 -42.16 5.33 11.72
C ILE A 143 -40.81 5.85 11.19
N ALA A 144 -40.45 7.10 11.53
CA ALA A 144 -39.18 7.68 11.14
C ALA A 144 -38.00 6.92 11.75
N GLY A 145 -38.08 6.58 13.04
CA GLY A 145 -37.07 5.78 13.73
C GLY A 145 -36.87 4.40 13.11
N LEU A 146 -37.97 3.72 12.72
CA LEU A 146 -37.90 2.43 12.04
C LEU A 146 -37.28 2.55 10.65
N GLY A 147 -37.63 3.61 9.90
CA GLY A 147 -37.02 3.93 8.62
C GLY A 147 -35.50 4.17 8.75
N ILE A 148 -35.08 4.90 9.78
CA ILE A 148 -33.67 5.15 10.10
C ILE A 148 -32.95 3.84 10.47
N ALA A 149 -33.51 3.04 11.38
CA ALA A 149 -32.93 1.77 11.80
C ALA A 149 -32.76 0.78 10.62
N PHE A 150 -33.76 0.70 9.75
CA PHE A 150 -33.70 -0.10 8.53
C PHE A 150 -32.62 0.41 7.57
N TYR A 151 -32.57 1.72 7.33
CA TYR A 151 -31.55 2.34 6.47
C TYR A 151 -30.14 2.05 6.98
N PHE A 152 -29.87 2.27 8.27
CA PHE A 152 -28.56 1.99 8.86
C PHE A 152 -28.19 0.51 8.78
N SER A 153 -29.12 -0.40 9.07
CA SER A 153 -28.91 -1.85 8.95
C SER A 153 -28.51 -2.23 7.52
N ARG A 154 -29.20 -1.66 6.52
CA ARG A 154 -28.89 -1.88 5.10
C ARG A 154 -27.50 -1.35 4.73
N VAL A 155 -27.14 -0.15 5.17
CA VAL A 155 -25.82 0.45 4.92
C VAL A 155 -24.71 -0.40 5.54
N GLN A 156 -24.92 -0.92 6.75
CA GLN A 156 -23.95 -1.79 7.41
C GLN A 156 -23.76 -3.12 6.66
N LEU A 157 -24.84 -3.77 6.20
CA LEU A 157 -24.76 -5.00 5.41
C LEU A 157 -24.04 -4.77 4.07
N GLN A 158 -24.36 -3.68 3.37
CA GLN A 158 -23.65 -3.32 2.14
C GLN A 158 -22.17 -3.04 2.40
N GLY A 159 -21.84 -2.36 3.50
CA GLY A 159 -20.46 -2.12 3.92
C GLY A 159 -19.70 -3.42 4.24
N ARG A 160 -20.36 -4.38 4.89
CA ARG A 160 -19.81 -5.73 5.16
C ARG A 160 -19.49 -6.46 3.86
N VAL A 161 -20.45 -6.56 2.94
CA VAL A 161 -20.26 -7.27 1.66
C VAL A 161 -19.06 -6.69 0.90
N LYS A 162 -18.95 -5.37 0.80
CA LYS A 162 -17.82 -4.70 0.15
C LYS A 162 -16.48 -5.06 0.81
N LYS A 163 -16.43 -5.08 2.15
CA LYS A 163 -15.22 -5.46 2.90
C LYS A 163 -14.87 -6.94 2.71
N LEU A 164 -15.86 -7.83 2.74
CA LEU A 164 -15.64 -9.26 2.53
C LEU A 164 -15.13 -9.55 1.12
N ASP A 165 -15.73 -8.94 0.11
CA ASP A 165 -15.26 -9.07 -1.27
C ASP A 165 -13.83 -8.53 -1.44
N GLN A 166 -13.51 -7.40 -0.78
CA GLN A 166 -12.15 -6.88 -0.75
C GLN A 166 -11.17 -7.88 -0.12
N ILE A 167 -11.49 -8.42 1.06
CA ILE A 167 -10.65 -9.42 1.75
C ILE A 167 -10.50 -10.67 0.90
N ALA A 168 -11.57 -11.14 0.25
CA ALA A 168 -11.52 -12.30 -0.64
C ALA A 168 -10.55 -12.08 -1.81
N LYS A 169 -10.58 -10.89 -2.44
CA LYS A 169 -9.63 -10.52 -3.49
C LYS A 169 -8.19 -10.45 -2.98
N GLU A 170 -7.97 -9.85 -1.80
CA GLU A 170 -6.65 -9.79 -1.17
C GLU A 170 -6.10 -11.18 -0.81
N LEU A 171 -6.96 -12.10 -0.36
CA LEU A 171 -6.55 -13.48 -0.03
C LEU A 171 -6.31 -14.34 -1.27
N ALA A 172 -7.05 -14.11 -2.36
CA ALA A 172 -6.85 -14.81 -3.64
C ALA A 172 -5.44 -14.55 -4.21
N LEU A 173 -4.92 -13.33 -4.06
CA LEU A 173 -3.52 -13.01 -4.41
C LEU A 173 -2.51 -13.88 -3.65
N GLY A 174 -2.86 -14.37 -2.45
CA GLY A 174 -2.00 -15.26 -1.67
C GLY A 174 -1.69 -16.60 -2.38
N ASP A 175 -2.55 -17.04 -3.30
CA ASP A 175 -2.38 -18.29 -4.03
C ASP A 175 -1.47 -18.16 -5.25
N LEU A 176 -1.08 -16.93 -5.64
CA LEU A 176 -0.08 -16.69 -6.68
C LEU A 176 1.25 -17.33 -6.27
N ARG A 177 1.81 -18.15 -7.17
CA ARG A 177 3.15 -18.72 -7.00
C ARG A 177 4.16 -17.90 -7.78
N ILE A 178 5.31 -17.67 -7.15
CA ILE A 178 6.43 -16.98 -7.74
C ILE A 178 7.70 -17.80 -7.60
N GLU A 179 8.54 -17.72 -8.62
CA GLU A 179 9.88 -18.26 -8.68
C GLU A 179 10.87 -17.18 -8.22
N ILE A 180 11.55 -17.43 -7.10
CA ILE A 180 12.59 -16.56 -6.56
C ILE A 180 13.94 -17.27 -6.73
N THR A 181 14.94 -16.54 -7.22
CA THR A 181 16.33 -17.02 -7.27
C THR A 181 17.03 -16.79 -5.93
N ASP A 182 17.51 -17.88 -5.32
CA ASP A 182 18.30 -17.85 -4.07
C ASP A 182 19.72 -17.31 -4.32
N LYS A 183 20.46 -17.02 -3.24
CA LYS A 183 21.87 -16.56 -3.27
C LYS A 183 22.80 -17.47 -4.05
N PHE A 184 22.46 -18.75 -4.18
CA PHE A 184 23.22 -19.76 -4.90
C PHE A 184 22.76 -19.94 -6.35
N GLY A 185 21.88 -19.09 -6.87
CA GLY A 185 21.30 -19.25 -8.21
C GLY A 185 20.19 -20.30 -8.30
N ASN A 186 19.88 -21.00 -7.20
CA ASN A 186 18.82 -22.00 -7.16
C ASN A 186 17.44 -21.34 -7.25
N GLN A 187 16.61 -21.82 -8.16
CA GLN A 187 15.23 -21.37 -8.30
C GLN A 187 14.34 -22.10 -7.29
N LYS A 188 13.63 -21.34 -6.46
CA LYS A 188 12.67 -21.86 -5.48
C LYS A 188 11.29 -21.27 -5.74
N LEU A 189 10.28 -22.14 -5.68
CA LEU A 189 8.88 -21.78 -5.84
C LEU A 189 8.27 -21.48 -4.47
N PHE A 190 7.68 -20.30 -4.33
CA PHE A 190 6.96 -19.88 -3.12
C PHE A 190 5.57 -19.39 -3.51
N SER A 191 4.56 -19.65 -2.67
CA SER A 191 3.31 -18.88 -2.78
C SER A 191 3.46 -17.52 -2.09
N LEU A 192 2.72 -16.51 -2.54
CA LEU A 192 2.70 -15.21 -1.84
C LEU A 192 2.23 -15.36 -0.39
N ARG A 193 1.42 -16.38 -0.10
CA ARG A 193 1.03 -16.73 1.28
C ARG A 193 2.24 -17.15 2.13
N ASP A 194 3.18 -17.90 1.58
CA ASP A 194 4.38 -18.38 2.31
C ASP A 194 5.37 -17.23 2.57
N LEU A 195 5.34 -16.21 1.71
CA LEU A 195 6.19 -15.02 1.83
C LEU A 195 5.64 -13.98 2.82
N ARG A 196 4.42 -14.18 3.34
CA ARG A 196 3.88 -13.34 4.41
C ARG A 196 4.84 -13.35 5.61
N ARG A 197 5.00 -12.19 6.21
CA ARG A 197 5.90 -11.81 7.33
C ARG A 197 7.38 -11.73 6.95
N THR A 198 7.78 -12.29 5.82
CA THR A 198 9.18 -12.34 5.38
C THR A 198 9.49 -11.31 4.31
N LYS A 199 8.63 -11.18 3.29
CA LYS A 199 8.85 -10.30 2.14
C LYS A 199 7.63 -9.43 1.87
N ARG A 200 7.91 -8.26 1.31
CA ARG A 200 6.94 -7.34 0.70
C ARG A 200 6.96 -7.60 -0.80
N ILE A 201 5.83 -7.44 -1.46
CA ILE A 201 5.70 -7.78 -2.89
C ILE A 201 5.18 -6.57 -3.64
N ALA A 202 5.81 -6.24 -4.77
CA ALA A 202 5.33 -5.24 -5.73
C ALA A 202 5.02 -5.94 -7.04
N LEU A 203 3.74 -6.18 -7.30
CA LEU A 203 3.25 -6.72 -8.56
C LEU A 203 3.10 -5.57 -9.55
N ILE A 204 3.69 -5.71 -10.74
CA ILE A 204 3.51 -4.78 -11.86
C ILE A 204 2.89 -5.55 -13.03
N TYR A 205 1.94 -4.93 -13.72
CA TYR A 205 1.14 -5.55 -14.77
C TYR A 205 1.10 -4.65 -16.01
N GLY A 206 1.29 -5.24 -17.19
CA GLY A 206 1.25 -4.49 -18.45
C GLY A 206 1.70 -5.31 -19.66
N SER A 207 1.84 -4.63 -20.79
CA SER A 207 2.51 -5.19 -21.98
C SER A 207 3.98 -5.48 -21.68
N GLU A 208 4.61 -6.34 -22.47
CA GLU A 208 6.03 -6.67 -22.32
C GLU A 208 6.94 -5.44 -22.36
N GLN A 209 6.73 -4.55 -23.34
CA GLN A 209 7.46 -3.29 -23.46
C GLN A 209 7.29 -2.40 -22.22
N LYS A 210 6.07 -2.31 -21.69
CA LYS A 210 5.78 -1.53 -20.48
C LYS A 210 6.47 -2.12 -19.25
N LEU A 211 6.43 -3.45 -19.11
CA LEU A 211 7.09 -4.14 -18.01
C LEU A 211 8.60 -3.99 -18.06
N GLN A 212 9.19 -4.06 -19.26
CA GLN A 212 10.61 -3.78 -19.45
C GLN A 212 10.97 -2.36 -18.99
N GLN A 213 10.22 -1.35 -19.45
CA GLN A 213 10.42 0.03 -19.03
C GLN A 213 10.28 0.20 -17.51
N ASP A 214 9.31 -0.48 -16.89
CA ASP A 214 9.10 -0.42 -15.43
C ASP A 214 10.25 -1.06 -14.65
N LEU A 215 10.79 -2.18 -15.14
CA LEU A 215 11.95 -2.87 -14.56
C LEU A 215 13.22 -2.04 -14.73
N GLU A 216 13.43 -1.40 -15.88
CA GLU A 216 14.52 -0.46 -16.11
C GLU A 216 14.44 0.72 -15.14
N ASN A 217 13.24 1.29 -14.93
CA ASN A 217 13.00 2.33 -13.94
C ASN A 217 13.19 1.85 -12.48
N ALA A 218 12.98 0.56 -12.21
CA ALA A 218 13.18 -0.03 -10.88
C ALA A 218 14.66 -0.31 -10.59
N HIS A 219 15.47 -0.56 -11.62
CA HIS A 219 16.82 -1.05 -11.47
C HIS A 219 17.78 -0.14 -10.67
N PRO A 220 17.71 1.21 -10.77
CA PRO A 220 18.48 2.08 -9.87
C PRO A 220 18.22 1.83 -8.38
N TYR A 221 17.05 1.28 -8.05
CA TYR A 221 16.60 1.03 -6.69
C TYR A 221 16.83 -0.42 -6.23
N ARG A 222 17.50 -1.27 -7.01
CA ARG A 222 17.69 -2.72 -6.73
C ARG A 222 18.20 -3.02 -5.32
N ARG A 223 19.19 -2.26 -4.83
CA ARG A 223 19.75 -2.43 -3.48
C ARG A 223 18.75 -2.02 -2.42
N ARG A 224 18.05 -0.90 -2.64
CA ARG A 224 17.02 -0.39 -1.74
C ARG A 224 15.84 -1.35 -1.64
N LEU A 225 15.37 -1.88 -2.77
CA LEU A 225 14.33 -2.90 -2.82
C LEU A 225 14.75 -4.16 -2.04
N SER A 226 15.99 -4.63 -2.24
CA SER A 226 16.54 -5.77 -1.51
C SER A 226 16.62 -5.51 0.01
N SER A 227 17.16 -4.35 0.41
CA SER A 227 17.31 -3.96 1.83
C SER A 227 15.96 -3.78 2.54
N SER A 228 14.94 -3.29 1.82
CA SER A 228 13.57 -3.15 2.31
C SER A 228 12.77 -4.46 2.20
N SER A 229 13.41 -5.58 1.82
CA SER A 229 12.76 -6.88 1.60
C SER A 229 11.57 -6.82 0.63
N ILE A 230 11.65 -5.96 -0.39
CA ILE A 230 10.65 -5.85 -1.46
C ILE A 230 11.08 -6.69 -2.65
N VAL A 231 10.16 -7.54 -3.11
CA VAL A 231 10.30 -8.36 -4.32
C VAL A 231 9.35 -7.83 -5.39
N VAL A 232 9.90 -7.46 -6.54
CA VAL A 232 9.17 -7.02 -7.72
C VAL A 232 8.79 -8.25 -8.55
N VAL A 233 7.53 -8.31 -8.98
CA VAL A 233 6.98 -9.43 -9.75
C VAL A 233 6.27 -8.87 -10.98
N PRO A 234 6.87 -9.00 -12.18
CA PRO A 234 6.23 -8.58 -13.42
C PRO A 234 5.20 -9.62 -13.88
N VAL A 235 4.01 -9.16 -14.19
CA VAL A 235 2.88 -9.96 -14.67
C VAL A 235 2.56 -9.53 -16.10
N PRO A 236 2.99 -10.28 -17.12
CA PRO A 236 2.66 -9.96 -18.50
C PRO A 236 1.16 -10.03 -18.76
N LYS A 237 0.67 -9.14 -19.62
CA LYS A 237 -0.66 -9.24 -20.22
C LYS A 237 -0.74 -10.47 -21.14
N GLY A 238 -1.80 -11.27 -21.01
CA GLY A 238 -2.02 -12.48 -21.80
C GLY A 238 -1.72 -13.79 -21.06
N LYS A 239 -1.98 -14.92 -21.71
CA LYS A 239 -2.01 -16.26 -21.09
C LYS A 239 -0.65 -16.92 -20.90
N THR A 240 0.37 -16.46 -21.62
CA THR A 240 1.69 -17.07 -21.53
C THR A 240 2.57 -16.17 -20.69
N VAL A 241 2.81 -16.59 -19.44
CA VAL A 241 4.03 -16.16 -18.72
C VAL A 241 5.20 -16.87 -19.40
N SER A 242 5.41 -16.61 -20.69
CA SER A 242 6.73 -16.78 -21.28
C SER A 242 7.61 -15.86 -20.43
N ARG A 243 8.67 -16.43 -19.86
CA ARG A 243 9.69 -15.64 -19.16
C ARG A 243 9.91 -14.43 -20.07
N ILE A 244 9.61 -13.22 -19.58
CA ILE A 244 10.25 -12.02 -20.11
C ILE A 244 11.71 -12.15 -19.65
N ALA A 245 12.38 -13.19 -20.16
CA ALA A 245 13.80 -13.25 -20.14
C ALA A 245 14.19 -12.03 -20.97
N PRO A 246 14.99 -11.12 -20.43
CA PRO A 246 15.59 -10.09 -21.24
C PRO A 246 16.56 -10.80 -22.19
N GLU A 247 16.04 -11.39 -23.27
CA GLU A 247 16.85 -11.90 -24.39
C GLU A 247 17.38 -10.75 -25.24
N SER A 248 16.93 -9.51 -24.99
CA SER A 248 17.44 -8.32 -25.64
C SER A 248 17.98 -7.31 -24.62
N LYS A 249 19.31 -7.15 -24.62
CA LYS A 249 20.10 -6.02 -24.14
C LYS A 249 20.41 -5.85 -22.64
N LEU A 250 19.70 -6.48 -21.70
CA LEU A 250 20.10 -6.46 -20.29
C LEU A 250 20.28 -7.87 -19.71
N SER A 251 21.47 -8.42 -19.94
CA SER A 251 22.01 -9.54 -19.18
C SER A 251 22.23 -9.13 -17.72
N TRP A 252 21.15 -9.03 -16.94
CA TRP A 252 21.25 -8.72 -15.53
C TRP A 252 22.08 -9.80 -14.83
N PRO A 253 23.20 -9.44 -14.15
CA PRO A 253 24.04 -10.42 -13.50
C PRO A 253 23.25 -11.28 -12.50
N SER A 254 23.43 -12.60 -12.56
CA SER A 254 22.63 -13.62 -11.86
C SER A 254 22.56 -13.41 -10.34
N HIS A 255 23.60 -12.83 -9.75
CA HIS A 255 23.72 -12.54 -8.31
C HIS A 255 22.86 -11.34 -7.86
N ARG A 256 22.29 -10.58 -8.80
CA ARG A 256 21.53 -9.33 -8.55
C ARG A 256 20.01 -9.49 -8.56
N LYS A 257 19.48 -10.72 -8.57
CA LYS A 257 18.04 -11.01 -8.75
C LYS A 257 17.23 -11.16 -7.45
N ARG A 258 17.78 -10.87 -6.26
CA ARG A 258 17.05 -11.04 -4.97
C ARG A 258 15.79 -10.16 -4.84
N TRP A 259 15.74 -9.05 -5.57
CA TRP A 259 14.60 -8.13 -5.62
C TRP A 259 13.61 -8.44 -6.74
N LEU A 260 13.87 -9.45 -7.58
CA LEU A 260 13.04 -9.78 -8.74
C LEU A 260 12.59 -11.24 -8.67
N ALA A 261 11.32 -11.48 -8.94
CA ALA A 261 10.75 -12.82 -9.00
C ALA A 261 9.76 -12.94 -10.14
N TRP A 262 9.55 -14.15 -10.64
CA TRP A 262 8.70 -14.38 -11.80
C TRP A 262 7.42 -15.10 -11.39
N PRO A 263 6.24 -14.71 -11.87
CA PRO A 263 5.05 -15.51 -11.65
C PRO A 263 5.21 -16.85 -12.36
N THR A 264 4.74 -17.93 -11.73
CA THR A 264 4.79 -19.27 -12.33
C THR A 264 3.36 -19.73 -12.59
N PRO A 265 3.00 -20.07 -13.86
CA PRO A 265 1.69 -20.61 -14.14
C PRO A 265 1.58 -21.99 -13.47
N VAL A 266 0.47 -22.22 -12.79
CA VAL A 266 0.12 -23.54 -12.24
C VAL A 266 -1.15 -23.99 -12.95
N SER A 267 -1.13 -25.17 -13.56
CA SER A 267 -2.31 -25.73 -14.24
C SER A 267 -3.51 -25.78 -13.28
N GLY A 268 -4.60 -25.09 -13.63
CA GLY A 268 -5.81 -24.98 -12.78
C GLY A 268 -5.64 -24.09 -11.54
N GLY A 269 -4.55 -23.32 -11.46
CA GLY A 269 -4.23 -22.41 -10.37
C GLY A 269 -4.65 -20.97 -10.61
N PHE A 270 -4.22 -20.08 -9.72
CA PHE A 270 -4.46 -18.64 -9.79
C PHE A 270 -3.78 -18.03 -11.03
N GLU A 271 -4.56 -17.40 -11.92
CA GLU A 271 -4.05 -16.67 -13.07
C GLU A 271 -3.89 -15.17 -12.74
N PRO A 272 -2.65 -14.66 -12.57
CA PRO A 272 -2.44 -13.29 -12.14
C PRO A 272 -2.86 -12.26 -13.18
N ALA A 273 -2.70 -12.56 -14.48
CA ALA A 273 -3.13 -11.67 -15.56
C ALA A 273 -4.66 -11.46 -15.53
N ALA A 274 -5.43 -12.55 -15.44
CA ALA A 274 -6.88 -12.49 -15.34
C ALA A 274 -7.35 -11.73 -14.08
N TYR A 275 -6.61 -11.84 -12.97
CA TYR A 275 -6.88 -11.05 -11.76
C TYR A 275 -6.71 -9.55 -12.02
N PHE A 276 -5.61 -9.11 -12.65
CA PHE A 276 -5.40 -7.71 -13.00
C PHE A 276 -6.44 -7.20 -14.00
N GLU A 277 -6.76 -7.99 -15.03
CA GLU A 277 -7.81 -7.65 -16.00
C GLU A 277 -9.18 -7.48 -15.33
N ALA A 278 -9.54 -8.38 -14.40
CA ALA A 278 -10.77 -8.26 -13.62
C ALA A 278 -10.80 -7.05 -12.69
N LEU A 279 -9.63 -6.55 -12.25
CA LEU A 279 -9.52 -5.34 -11.43
C LEU A 279 -9.59 -4.05 -12.24
N ILE A 280 -8.94 -4.02 -13.40
CA ILE A 280 -8.93 -2.87 -14.32
C ILE A 280 -10.29 -2.75 -15.03
N GLY A 281 -10.96 -3.87 -15.28
CA GLY A 281 -12.19 -3.96 -16.06
C GLY A 281 -11.98 -3.58 -17.53
N ASP A 282 -13.04 -3.17 -18.20
CA ASP A 282 -13.02 -2.84 -19.64
C ASP A 282 -12.44 -1.45 -19.96
N SER A 283 -11.66 -0.86 -19.04
CA SER A 283 -11.02 0.44 -19.28
C SER A 283 -9.86 0.27 -20.26
N ALA A 284 -10.06 0.70 -21.51
CA ALA A 284 -9.00 0.70 -22.54
C ALA A 284 -7.74 1.44 -22.04
N GLU A 285 -7.92 2.58 -21.38
CA GLU A 285 -6.84 3.38 -20.80
C GLU A 285 -6.08 2.63 -19.70
N GLY A 286 -6.78 1.94 -18.79
CA GLY A 286 -6.13 1.16 -17.74
C GLY A 286 -5.40 -0.07 -18.26
N ILE A 287 -5.83 -0.63 -19.39
CA ILE A 287 -5.18 -1.76 -20.05
C ILE A 287 -3.86 -1.32 -20.71
N GLU A 288 -3.81 -0.13 -21.31
CA GLU A 288 -2.59 0.39 -21.95
C GLU A 288 -1.57 0.92 -20.94
N GLN A 289 -2.02 1.66 -19.92
CA GLN A 289 -1.13 2.20 -18.88
C GLN A 289 -0.52 1.10 -18.01
N GLY A 290 -1.19 -0.06 -17.91
CA GLY A 290 -0.85 -1.10 -16.97
C GLY A 290 -1.31 -0.76 -15.55
N ALA A 291 -0.96 -1.62 -14.59
CA ALA A 291 -1.33 -1.43 -13.20
C ALA A 291 -0.27 -2.00 -12.26
N TYR A 292 -0.30 -1.56 -11.00
CA TYR A 292 0.54 -2.13 -9.97
C TYR A 292 -0.24 -2.36 -8.67
N ILE A 293 0.20 -3.34 -7.90
CA ILE A 293 -0.31 -3.68 -6.56
C ILE A 293 0.87 -3.94 -5.65
N THR A 294 0.82 -3.37 -4.45
CA THR A 294 1.88 -3.53 -3.45
C THR A 294 1.29 -4.20 -2.23
N ILE A 295 1.98 -5.23 -1.76
CA ILE A 295 1.55 -6.10 -0.67
C ILE A 295 2.57 -5.95 0.46
N GLY A 296 2.09 -5.58 1.65
CA GLY A 296 2.93 -5.48 2.83
C GLY A 296 3.33 -6.84 3.39
N VAL A 297 4.18 -6.83 4.42
CA VAL A 297 4.61 -8.08 5.10
C VAL A 297 3.43 -8.86 5.69
N GLU A 298 2.33 -8.21 6.07
CA GLU A 298 1.14 -8.90 6.58
C GLU A 298 0.37 -9.67 5.49
N GLY A 299 0.76 -9.55 4.23
CA GLY A 299 0.04 -10.13 3.09
C GLY A 299 -1.18 -9.32 2.67
N ARG A 300 -1.33 -8.09 3.18
CA ARG A 300 -2.42 -7.16 2.83
C ARG A 300 -1.96 -6.16 1.79
N VAL A 301 -2.88 -5.74 0.92
CA VAL A 301 -2.62 -4.70 -0.07
C VAL A 301 -2.40 -3.35 0.63
N ARG A 302 -1.29 -2.70 0.33
CA ARG A 302 -0.87 -1.40 0.89
C ARG A 302 -1.01 -0.26 -0.12
N GLY A 303 -0.92 -0.57 -1.40
CA GLY A 303 -1.11 0.40 -2.48
C GLY A 303 -1.51 -0.29 -3.78
N SER A 304 -2.28 0.42 -4.60
CA SER A 304 -2.63 0.03 -5.96
C SER A 304 -2.81 1.28 -6.82
N GLY A 305 -2.52 1.17 -8.11
CA GLY A 305 -2.68 2.27 -9.06
C GLY A 305 -2.56 1.80 -10.51
N LEU A 306 -2.95 2.67 -11.43
CA LEU A 306 -2.61 2.53 -12.85
C LEU A 306 -1.19 3.00 -13.11
N GLY A 307 -0.62 2.53 -14.22
CA GLY A 307 0.70 2.95 -14.65
C GLY A 307 1.81 2.21 -13.91
N SER A 308 2.96 2.89 -13.83
CA SER A 308 4.15 2.40 -13.12
C SER A 308 4.15 2.88 -11.67
N PRO A 309 4.65 2.08 -10.72
CA PRO A 309 4.88 2.57 -9.37
C PRO A 309 6.02 3.61 -9.39
N ALA A 310 5.86 4.71 -8.65
CA ALA A 310 6.99 5.56 -8.29
C ALA A 310 7.86 4.83 -7.26
N TRP A 311 8.96 4.21 -7.72
CA TRP A 311 9.80 3.32 -6.91
C TRP A 311 10.38 3.97 -5.66
N ASP A 312 10.75 5.24 -5.74
CA ASP A 312 11.18 6.02 -4.58
C ASP A 312 10.04 6.18 -3.55
N VAL A 313 8.87 6.65 -3.97
CA VAL A 313 7.69 6.78 -3.09
C VAL A 313 7.30 5.43 -2.49
N LEU A 314 7.37 4.36 -3.28
CA LEU A 314 7.16 2.99 -2.81
C LEU A 314 8.09 2.68 -1.64
N LEU A 315 9.38 2.94 -1.79
CA LEU A 315 10.39 2.71 -0.76
C LEU A 315 10.12 3.52 0.51
N SER A 316 9.64 4.76 0.39
CA SER A 316 9.25 5.58 1.56
C SER A 316 8.09 4.98 2.36
N SER A 317 7.15 4.30 1.68
CA SER A 317 5.99 3.68 2.33
C SER A 317 6.31 2.38 3.09
N PHE A 318 7.51 1.83 2.86
CA PHE A 318 7.97 0.58 3.46
C PHE A 318 9.29 0.83 4.19
N PRO A 319 9.24 1.37 5.43
CA PRO A 319 10.45 1.59 6.21
C PRO A 319 11.24 0.29 6.33
N GLN A 320 12.56 0.41 6.35
CA GLN A 320 13.45 -0.74 6.53
C GLN A 320 12.97 -1.57 7.73
N GLN A 321 12.92 -2.89 7.55
CA GLN A 321 12.91 -3.74 8.72
C GLN A 321 14.26 -3.53 9.39
N ALA A 322 14.24 -3.15 10.68
CA ALA A 322 15.43 -3.10 11.51
C ALA A 322 16.01 -4.52 11.62
N VAL A 323 16.73 -4.95 10.59
CA VAL A 323 17.80 -5.93 10.76
C VAL A 323 18.91 -5.10 11.38
N GLY A 324 19.22 -5.38 12.65
CA GLY A 324 19.98 -4.49 13.52
C GLY A 324 21.26 -3.96 12.90
N TYR A 325 21.17 -2.78 12.29
CA TYR A 325 22.31 -1.95 11.99
C TYR A 325 22.71 -1.27 13.30
N SER A 326 23.32 -2.04 14.20
CA SER A 326 24.13 -1.47 15.27
C SER A 326 25.37 -0.89 14.59
N PRO A 327 25.70 0.40 14.73
CA PRO A 327 26.89 0.99 14.11
C PRO A 327 28.23 0.44 14.67
N SER A 328 28.22 -0.65 15.43
CA SER A 328 29.33 -1.06 16.29
C SER A 328 29.50 -2.57 16.51
N VAL A 329 28.81 -3.45 15.78
CA VAL A 329 29.03 -4.90 15.96
C VAL A 329 29.11 -5.60 14.61
N GLY A 330 30.36 -5.90 14.20
CA GLY A 330 30.70 -6.96 13.28
C GLY A 330 30.20 -6.79 11.85
N VAL A 331 31.03 -6.13 11.04
CA VAL A 331 31.09 -6.28 9.58
C VAL A 331 30.99 -7.77 9.24
N THR A 332 29.79 -8.23 8.90
CA THR A 332 29.64 -9.58 8.32
C THR A 332 30.14 -9.50 6.89
N ARG A 333 31.03 -10.43 6.55
CA ARG A 333 31.64 -10.84 5.26
C ARG A 333 30.93 -10.53 3.92
N GLU A 334 29.69 -10.06 3.92
CA GLU A 334 28.98 -9.56 2.75
C GLU A 334 29.48 -8.17 2.33
N GLU A 335 29.87 -7.27 3.24
CA GLU A 335 30.51 -5.98 2.89
C GLU A 335 31.87 -6.17 2.21
N ASP A 336 32.61 -7.23 2.53
CA ASP A 336 33.93 -7.52 1.92
C ASP A 336 33.85 -7.88 0.43
N ALA A 337 32.72 -8.47 -0.01
CA ALA A 337 32.48 -8.72 -1.43
C ALA A 337 32.05 -7.44 -2.19
N TYR A 338 31.50 -6.45 -1.48
CA TYR A 338 31.06 -5.17 -2.04
C TYR A 338 32.15 -4.10 -2.03
N ALA A 339 33.03 -4.11 -1.03
CA ALA A 339 34.25 -3.30 -1.02
C ALA A 339 35.18 -3.69 -2.18
N ALA A 340 35.18 -4.96 -2.59
CA ALA A 340 35.91 -5.42 -3.76
C ALA A 340 35.37 -4.86 -5.10
N GLU A 341 34.07 -4.53 -5.20
CA GLU A 341 33.46 -3.94 -6.41
C GLU A 341 33.65 -2.41 -6.45
N ALA A 342 33.70 -1.75 -5.28
CA ALA A 342 34.13 -0.35 -5.18
C ALA A 342 35.65 -0.18 -5.47
N ALA A 343 36.45 -1.21 -5.18
CA ALA A 343 37.87 -1.26 -5.53
C ALA A 343 38.11 -1.44 -7.04
N ASP A 344 37.09 -1.87 -7.80
CA ASP A 344 37.10 -2.01 -9.26
C ASP A 344 36.09 -1.06 -9.92
N ALA A 345 35.87 0.11 -9.30
CA ALA A 345 34.98 1.13 -9.85
C ALA A 345 35.46 1.52 -11.24
N THR A 346 34.66 1.19 -12.26
CA THR A 346 34.93 1.60 -13.64
C THR A 346 35.10 3.12 -13.70
N ALA A 347 35.91 3.62 -14.63
CA ALA A 347 36.19 5.06 -14.75
C ALA A 347 34.91 5.93 -14.67
N PRO A 348 33.78 5.60 -15.35
CA PRO A 348 32.53 6.35 -15.22
C PRO A 348 31.96 6.43 -13.79
N VAL A 349 32.04 5.34 -13.01
CA VAL A 349 31.53 5.31 -11.63
C VAL A 349 32.33 6.25 -10.74
N SER A 350 33.66 6.25 -10.88
CA SER A 350 34.54 7.13 -10.10
C SER A 350 34.29 8.62 -10.39
N GLU A 351 34.06 8.97 -11.66
CA GLU A 351 33.72 10.34 -12.07
C GLU A 351 32.37 10.79 -11.50
N ILE A 352 31.37 9.92 -11.51
CA ILE A 352 30.04 10.22 -10.92
C ILE A 352 30.15 10.42 -9.40
N LEU A 353 30.90 9.56 -8.70
CA LEU A 353 31.11 9.69 -7.26
C LEU A 353 31.87 10.99 -6.91
N LYS A 354 32.75 11.46 -7.79
CA LYS A 354 33.39 12.77 -7.64
C LYS A 354 32.37 13.91 -7.74
N VAL A 355 31.53 13.95 -8.78
CA VAL A 355 30.50 14.99 -8.93
C VAL A 355 29.50 14.95 -7.76
N HIS A 356 29.12 13.75 -7.31
CA HIS A 356 28.32 13.54 -6.11
C HIS A 356 28.96 14.18 -4.87
N SER A 357 30.25 13.94 -4.65
CA SER A 357 30.98 14.50 -3.50
C SER A 357 31.11 16.02 -3.60
N GLU A 358 31.39 16.56 -4.80
CA GLU A 358 31.43 18.00 -5.07
C GLU A 358 30.08 18.67 -4.77
N PHE A 359 28.95 18.03 -5.11
CA PHE A 359 27.61 18.54 -4.79
C PHE A 359 27.39 18.69 -3.27
N TYR A 360 27.69 17.66 -2.48
CA TYR A 360 27.48 17.74 -1.03
C TYR A 360 28.51 18.64 -0.33
N GLN A 361 29.73 18.73 -0.86
CA GLN A 361 30.72 19.68 -0.36
C GLN A 361 30.25 21.12 -0.59
N ALA A 362 29.78 21.45 -1.80
CA ALA A 362 29.24 22.76 -2.10
C ALA A 362 28.03 23.11 -1.22
N LEU A 363 27.16 22.12 -0.97
CA LEU A 363 26.01 22.27 -0.06
C LEU A 363 26.43 22.55 1.39
N ALA A 364 27.45 21.85 1.88
CA ALA A 364 27.97 22.03 3.24
C ALA A 364 28.67 23.38 3.41
N ASP A 365 29.48 23.78 2.43
CA ASP A 365 30.27 25.01 2.47
C ASP A 365 29.46 26.26 2.12
N GLY A 366 28.27 26.10 1.53
CA GLY A 366 27.50 27.22 0.99
C GLY A 366 28.13 27.80 -0.29
N ASP A 367 28.88 26.98 -1.03
CA ASP A 367 29.61 27.40 -2.23
C ASP A 367 28.68 27.43 -3.46
N LEU A 368 28.22 28.63 -3.81
CA LEU A 368 27.35 28.84 -4.97
C LEU A 368 28.05 28.49 -6.29
N ALA A 369 29.33 28.83 -6.45
CA ALA A 369 30.07 28.58 -7.70
C ALA A 369 30.32 27.08 -7.90
N GLY A 370 30.66 26.37 -6.82
CA GLY A 370 30.74 24.91 -6.81
C GLY A 370 29.40 24.25 -7.14
N MET A 371 28.30 24.77 -6.59
CA MET A 371 26.95 24.28 -6.89
C MET A 371 26.60 24.50 -8.37
N GLU A 372 26.81 25.70 -8.93
CA GLU A 372 26.57 25.96 -10.35
C GLU A 372 27.36 25.00 -11.25
N LYS A 373 28.64 24.74 -10.91
CA LYS A 373 29.53 23.86 -11.67
C LYS A 373 28.99 22.44 -11.79
N VAL A 374 28.44 21.85 -10.72
CA VAL A 374 27.92 20.47 -10.76
C VAL A 374 26.66 20.34 -11.64
N TRP A 375 25.91 21.44 -11.83
CA TRP A 375 24.67 21.49 -12.62
C TRP A 375 24.85 21.96 -14.07
N GLN A 376 26.08 22.14 -14.57
CA GLN A 376 26.36 22.65 -15.93
C GLN A 376 25.99 21.65 -17.03
N HIS A 377 24.71 21.35 -17.20
CA HIS A 377 24.17 20.47 -18.25
C HIS A 377 22.86 21.04 -18.81
N PRO A 378 22.60 20.95 -20.12
CA PRO A 378 21.36 21.46 -20.71
C PRO A 378 20.09 20.83 -20.13
N GLU A 379 20.14 19.54 -19.78
CA GLU A 379 19.03 18.83 -19.14
C GLU A 379 18.91 19.08 -17.63
N ALA A 380 19.74 19.96 -17.05
CA ALA A 380 19.67 20.27 -15.62
C ALA A 380 18.47 21.13 -15.23
N VAL A 381 17.60 21.50 -16.19
CA VAL A 381 16.31 22.15 -15.91
C VAL A 381 15.20 21.11 -16.00
N SER A 382 14.62 20.75 -14.85
CA SER A 382 13.60 19.71 -14.78
C SER A 382 12.22 20.24 -15.22
N GLN A 383 11.64 19.62 -16.25
CA GLN A 383 10.24 19.86 -16.62
C GLN A 383 9.26 19.57 -15.47
N GLN A 384 9.60 18.61 -14.61
CA GLN A 384 8.78 18.24 -13.47
C GLN A 384 8.73 19.38 -12.43
N ILE A 385 9.87 20.01 -12.14
CA ILE A 385 9.94 21.20 -11.28
C ILE A 385 9.15 22.36 -11.88
N THR A 386 9.26 22.57 -13.20
CA THR A 386 8.47 23.60 -13.89
C THR A 386 6.96 23.34 -13.72
N SER A 387 6.50 22.10 -13.90
CA SER A 387 5.10 21.73 -13.67
C SER A 387 4.64 21.92 -12.21
N TYR A 388 5.52 21.75 -11.22
CA TYR A 388 5.17 22.05 -9.82
C TYR A 388 5.05 23.56 -9.59
N ARG A 389 5.98 24.35 -10.14
CA ARG A 389 5.96 25.80 -10.05
C ARG A 389 4.71 26.39 -10.71
N ASP A 390 4.33 25.88 -11.88
CA ASP A 390 3.13 26.32 -12.59
C ASP A 390 1.84 26.00 -11.81
N ARG A 391 1.91 25.05 -10.86
CA ARG A 391 0.84 24.74 -9.89
C ARG A 391 0.99 25.47 -8.55
N GLY A 392 1.88 26.46 -8.47
CA GLY A 392 2.07 27.32 -7.31
C GLY A 392 3.10 26.82 -6.28
N ALA A 393 3.92 25.81 -6.61
CA ALA A 393 5.01 25.42 -5.71
C ALA A 393 6.12 26.47 -5.70
N ALA A 394 6.61 26.83 -4.50
CA ALA A 394 7.73 27.74 -4.35
C ALA A 394 9.04 27.06 -4.74
N LEU A 395 9.84 27.75 -5.57
CA LEU A 395 11.19 27.38 -5.93
C LEU A 395 12.15 28.25 -5.13
N ASP A 396 12.89 27.63 -4.20
CA ASP A 396 13.97 28.29 -3.48
C ASP A 396 15.25 28.20 -4.32
N GLY A 397 15.78 29.33 -4.77
CA GLY A 397 17.03 29.41 -5.53
C GLY A 397 18.23 28.91 -4.73
N TRP A 398 19.32 28.50 -5.40
CA TRP A 398 20.52 28.02 -4.72
C TRP A 398 21.11 29.06 -3.76
N GLU A 399 21.02 30.34 -4.07
CA GLU A 399 21.42 31.45 -3.19
C GLU A 399 20.64 31.46 -1.87
N ALA A 400 19.38 31.05 -1.89
CA ALA A 400 18.53 30.94 -0.71
C ALA A 400 18.76 29.62 0.05
N VAL A 401 18.95 28.51 -0.69
CA VAL A 401 19.19 27.17 -0.11
C VAL A 401 20.55 27.11 0.59
N LEU A 402 21.56 27.79 0.05
CA LEU A 402 22.95 27.77 0.56
C LEU A 402 23.22 28.76 1.69
N GLN A 403 22.23 29.58 2.09
CA GLN A 403 22.39 30.49 3.23
C GLN A 403 22.69 29.71 4.51
N GLU A 404 23.54 30.27 5.38
CA GLU A 404 24.03 29.60 6.59
C GLU A 404 22.91 29.09 7.51
N ASN A 405 21.79 29.82 7.60
CA ASN A 405 20.62 29.47 8.39
C ASN A 405 19.62 28.53 7.69
N ARG A 406 19.84 28.19 6.42
CA ARG A 406 18.94 27.38 5.58
C ARG A 406 19.59 26.08 5.13
N ARG A 407 20.90 26.08 4.90
CA ARG A 407 21.66 24.91 4.47
C ARG A 407 21.63 23.80 5.54
N PRO A 408 21.65 22.52 5.14
CA PRO A 408 21.57 21.42 6.10
C PRO A 408 22.86 21.31 6.91
N VAL A 409 22.76 21.46 8.23
CA VAL A 409 23.88 21.28 9.17
C VAL A 409 23.95 19.83 9.63
N GLY A 410 25.16 19.25 9.62
CA GLY A 410 25.38 17.88 10.08
C GLY A 410 24.77 16.81 9.17
N LEU A 411 24.62 17.10 7.87
CA LEU A 411 24.21 16.12 6.87
C LEU A 411 25.36 15.15 6.60
N SER A 412 25.12 13.86 6.79
CA SER A 412 26.05 12.80 6.43
C SER A 412 25.46 11.93 5.32
N VAL A 413 26.27 11.59 4.31
CA VAL A 413 25.87 10.75 3.18
C VAL A 413 26.57 9.41 3.26
N SER A 414 25.86 8.33 2.97
CA SER A 414 26.38 6.96 3.05
C SER A 414 25.74 6.05 2.02
N ASP A 415 26.34 4.87 1.82
CA ASP A 415 25.79 3.77 1.02
C ASP A 415 25.43 4.19 -0.42
N ALA A 416 26.31 4.92 -1.11
CA ALA A 416 26.10 5.29 -2.51
C ALA A 416 26.07 4.04 -3.43
N ASP A 417 25.09 3.99 -4.33
CA ASP A 417 24.94 2.96 -5.36
C ASP A 417 24.77 3.62 -6.73
N VAL A 418 25.77 3.46 -7.59
CA VAL A 418 25.74 4.01 -8.95
C VAL A 418 25.22 2.96 -9.92
N LEU A 419 24.38 3.40 -10.84
CA LEU A 419 23.98 2.68 -12.02
C LEU A 419 24.27 3.54 -13.25
N VAL A 420 25.21 3.10 -14.08
CA VAL A 420 25.44 3.68 -15.40
C VAL A 420 24.58 2.94 -16.42
N GLU A 421 23.84 3.67 -17.24
CA GLU A 421 23.04 3.08 -18.32
C GLU A 421 23.96 2.51 -19.42
N PRO A 422 23.53 1.49 -20.20
CA PRO A 422 24.36 0.88 -21.25
C PRO A 422 24.86 1.85 -22.33
N CYS A 423 24.17 2.98 -22.54
CA CYS A 423 24.60 4.04 -23.46
C CYS A 423 25.76 4.89 -22.92
N GLU A 424 26.14 4.71 -21.65
CA GLU A 424 27.15 5.47 -20.91
C GLU A 424 27.01 6.99 -20.95
N THR A 425 25.84 7.53 -21.29
CA THR A 425 25.58 8.98 -21.28
C THR A 425 24.69 9.40 -20.14
N LYS A 426 24.06 8.44 -19.47
CA LYS A 426 23.16 8.64 -18.33
C LYS A 426 23.52 7.72 -17.19
N ALA A 427 23.32 8.20 -15.97
CA ALA A 427 23.50 7.41 -14.78
C ALA A 427 22.52 7.85 -13.68
N THR A 428 22.19 6.91 -12.80
CA THR A 428 21.42 7.17 -11.59
C THR A 428 22.20 6.69 -10.39
N LEU A 429 22.35 7.54 -9.38
CA LEU A 429 22.92 7.20 -8.08
C LEU A 429 21.80 7.22 -7.04
N THR A 430 21.78 6.23 -6.15
CA THR A 430 20.98 6.30 -4.91
C THR A 430 21.88 6.27 -3.69
N CYS A 431 21.60 7.08 -2.68
CA CYS A 431 22.36 7.12 -1.43
C CYS A 431 21.47 7.42 -0.22
N MET A 432 22.02 7.19 0.96
CA MET A 432 21.38 7.42 2.25
C MET A 432 21.90 8.72 2.84
N GLU A 433 21.01 9.69 2.99
CA GLU A 433 21.28 10.93 3.71
C GLU A 433 20.78 10.78 5.15
N ARG A 434 21.61 11.16 6.12
CA ARG A 434 21.22 11.27 7.52
C ARG A 434 21.42 12.70 7.96
N VAL A 435 20.34 13.31 8.44
CA VAL A 435 20.36 14.66 8.99
C VAL A 435 20.65 14.62 10.49
N ALA A 436 21.13 15.72 11.06
CA ALA A 436 21.53 15.80 12.47
C ALA A 436 20.42 15.40 13.46
N ASN A 437 19.14 15.54 13.09
CA ASN A 437 18.01 15.13 13.93
C ASN A 437 17.75 13.60 13.94
N GLY A 438 18.60 12.81 13.27
CA GLY A 438 18.47 11.35 13.17
C GLY A 438 17.56 10.85 12.05
N SER A 439 16.80 11.74 11.40
CA SER A 439 15.98 11.36 10.24
C SER A 439 16.88 10.88 9.11
N THR A 440 16.40 9.87 8.41
CA THR A 440 17.09 9.28 7.26
C THR A 440 16.27 9.59 6.00
N LEU A 441 16.95 9.96 4.93
CA LEU A 441 16.36 10.25 3.62
C LEU A 441 17.03 9.36 2.58
N LEU A 442 16.27 8.96 1.56
CA LEU A 442 16.79 8.32 0.36
C LEU A 442 16.92 9.40 -0.70
N ALA A 443 18.15 9.62 -1.15
CA ALA A 443 18.45 10.54 -2.21
C ALA A 443 18.68 9.80 -3.52
N THR A 444 18.02 10.26 -4.58
CA THR A 444 18.22 9.82 -5.96
C THR A 444 18.80 10.98 -6.74
N GLN A 445 19.99 10.79 -7.29
CA GLN A 445 20.64 11.74 -8.19
C GLN A 445 20.69 11.16 -9.60
N ARG A 446 20.41 11.98 -10.60
CA ARG A 446 20.53 11.64 -12.01
C ARG A 446 21.67 12.44 -12.61
N PHE A 447 22.49 11.78 -13.40
CA PHE A 447 23.63 12.36 -14.07
C PHE A 447 23.52 12.16 -15.57
N ALA A 448 24.06 13.11 -16.32
CA ALA A 448 24.22 13.00 -17.75
C ALA A 448 25.59 13.55 -18.18
N ARG A 449 26.07 13.08 -19.34
CA ARG A 449 27.20 13.66 -20.05
C ARG A 449 26.91 13.73 -21.55
N ALA A 450 27.36 14.81 -22.19
CA ALA A 450 27.28 14.97 -23.63
C ALA A 450 28.55 14.40 -24.31
N GLY A 451 28.40 13.37 -25.13
CA GLY A 451 29.44 12.93 -26.09
C GLY A 451 30.84 12.68 -25.49
N GLY A 452 30.94 11.95 -24.38
CA GLY A 452 32.21 11.68 -23.70
C GLY A 452 32.75 12.85 -22.87
N GLY A 453 32.02 13.96 -22.80
CA GLY A 453 32.30 15.06 -21.87
C GLY A 453 32.13 14.66 -20.40
N PRO A 454 32.35 15.60 -19.48
CA PRO A 454 32.35 15.29 -18.06
C PRO A 454 30.91 15.05 -17.55
N TRP A 455 30.76 14.17 -16.56
CA TRP A 455 29.48 13.96 -15.89
C TRP A 455 29.01 15.22 -15.17
N ARG A 456 27.70 15.44 -15.21
CA ARG A 456 27.01 16.56 -14.57
C ARG A 456 25.70 16.09 -13.97
N LEU A 457 25.31 16.75 -12.89
CA LEU A 457 24.05 16.49 -12.22
C LEU A 457 22.91 17.10 -13.06
N VAL A 458 21.85 16.32 -13.30
CA VAL A 458 20.64 16.77 -14.02
C VAL A 458 19.38 16.70 -13.18
N GLY A 459 19.45 16.03 -12.03
CA GLY A 459 18.39 16.08 -11.05
C GLY A 459 18.83 15.49 -9.72
N HIS A 460 18.30 16.03 -8.63
CA HIS A 460 18.47 15.51 -7.30
C HIS A 460 17.11 15.49 -6.61
N ARG A 461 16.77 14.36 -5.99
CA ARG A 461 15.50 14.19 -5.29
C ARG A 461 15.74 13.47 -3.99
N THR A 462 15.24 14.02 -2.90
CA THR A 462 15.30 13.38 -1.58
C THR A 462 13.90 13.06 -1.12
N ILE A 463 13.73 11.86 -0.59
CA ILE A 463 12.47 11.41 -0.02
C ILE A 463 12.72 10.90 1.40
N PRO A 464 11.73 11.02 2.29
CA PRO A 464 11.88 10.46 3.62
C PRO A 464 11.99 8.94 3.57
N TYR A 465 12.94 8.36 4.32
CA TYR A 465 13.26 6.94 4.27
C TYR A 465 13.69 6.41 5.64
N GLY A 466 12.91 5.49 6.22
CA GLY A 466 13.22 4.91 7.53
C GLY A 466 12.01 4.93 8.45
N LYS A 467 12.18 4.45 9.69
CA LYS A 467 11.08 4.34 10.67
C LYS A 467 10.79 5.68 11.36
N ASP A 468 11.83 6.48 11.57
CA ASP A 468 11.79 7.72 12.36
C ASP A 468 11.64 8.94 11.44
N ILE A 469 10.52 8.96 10.72
CA ILE A 469 10.28 9.99 9.72
C ILE A 469 9.67 11.23 10.37
N VAL A 470 10.49 12.22 10.72
CA VAL A 470 9.99 13.56 11.08
C VAL A 470 9.70 14.38 9.81
N ALA A 471 10.42 14.13 8.71
CA ALA A 471 10.27 14.85 7.46
C ALA A 471 9.09 14.31 6.63
N ALA A 472 8.02 15.09 6.45
CA ALA A 472 6.90 14.76 5.56
C ALA A 472 7.05 15.33 4.13
N VAL A 473 8.24 15.84 3.83
CA VAL A 473 8.54 16.64 2.63
C VAL A 473 9.50 15.86 1.72
N VAL A 474 9.23 15.95 0.42
CA VAL A 474 10.11 15.50 -0.66
C VAL A 474 10.76 16.74 -1.24
N LEU A 475 12.08 16.75 -1.33
CA LEU A 475 12.80 17.81 -2.04
C LEU A 475 13.09 17.34 -3.46
N GLN A 476 12.86 18.22 -4.41
CA GLN A 476 13.28 18.01 -5.79
C GLN A 476 14.06 19.23 -6.24
N CYS A 477 15.30 19.02 -6.64
CA CYS A 477 16.24 20.06 -7.01
C CYS A 477 16.74 19.89 -8.45
N ASP A 478 17.00 21.02 -9.08
CA ASP A 478 17.60 21.15 -10.40
C ASP A 478 18.58 22.34 -10.42
N SER A 479 19.09 22.73 -11.59
CA SER A 479 20.08 23.83 -11.69
C SER A 479 19.61 25.17 -11.13
N ARG A 480 18.30 25.38 -10.96
CA ARG A 480 17.73 26.64 -10.48
C ARG A 480 17.55 26.68 -8.96
N GLY A 481 17.59 25.53 -8.29
CA GLY A 481 17.33 25.43 -6.85
C GLY A 481 16.46 24.22 -6.50
N CYS A 482 15.72 24.32 -5.40
CA CYS A 482 14.92 23.23 -4.85
C CYS A 482 13.45 23.61 -4.67
N VAL A 483 12.56 22.64 -4.89
CA VAL A 483 11.15 22.71 -4.54
C VAL A 483 10.86 21.71 -3.42
N ALA A 484 10.22 22.18 -2.36
CA ALA A 484 9.71 21.37 -1.27
C ALA A 484 8.25 20.97 -1.53
N LEU A 485 7.99 19.66 -1.58
CA LEU A 485 6.66 19.10 -1.86
C LEU A 485 6.19 18.22 -0.72
N PRO A 486 4.89 18.24 -0.35
CA PRO A 486 4.36 17.21 0.54
C PRO A 486 4.50 15.84 -0.12
N ALA A 487 4.95 14.82 0.60
CA ALA A 487 5.13 13.48 0.04
C ALA A 487 3.87 12.91 -0.66
N LYS A 488 2.69 13.29 -0.18
CA LYS A 488 1.39 12.93 -0.79
C LYS A 488 1.19 13.54 -2.18
N ALA A 489 1.69 14.75 -2.43
CA ALA A 489 1.54 15.45 -3.72
C ALA A 489 2.38 14.79 -4.82
N VAL A 490 3.56 14.26 -4.46
CA VAL A 490 4.46 13.58 -5.40
C VAL A 490 3.90 12.22 -5.82
N ALA A 491 3.28 11.49 -4.88
CA ALA A 491 2.62 10.22 -5.15
C ALA A 491 1.47 10.37 -6.16
N SER A 492 0.69 11.46 -6.10
CA SER A 492 -0.44 11.69 -7.01
C SER A 492 -0.04 12.05 -8.44
N THR A 493 1.14 12.65 -8.65
CA THR A 493 1.62 12.99 -10.01
C THR A 493 2.16 11.80 -10.78
N ALA A 494 2.65 10.76 -10.10
CA ALA A 494 3.09 9.53 -10.75
C ALA A 494 1.93 8.57 -11.08
N SER A 495 0.83 8.65 -10.30
CA SER A 495 -0.38 7.86 -10.54
C SER A 495 -1.43 8.71 -11.25
N ALA A 496 -1.33 8.87 -12.57
CA ALA A 496 -2.46 9.31 -13.39
C ALA A 496 -3.54 8.22 -13.32
N GLY A 497 -4.42 8.29 -12.31
CA GLY A 497 -5.47 7.30 -12.07
C GLY A 497 -5.20 6.39 -10.88
N LYS A 498 -5.78 6.74 -9.72
CA LYS A 498 -6.06 5.74 -8.69
C LYS A 498 -7.33 4.99 -9.08
N PHE A 499 -7.22 3.76 -9.56
CA PHE A 499 -8.30 2.81 -9.30
C PHE A 499 -8.19 2.43 -7.82
N ARG A 500 -9.07 3.04 -7.01
CA ARG A 500 -9.58 2.30 -5.85
C ARG A 500 -10.09 0.97 -6.39
N LEU A 501 -10.04 -0.10 -5.59
CA LEU A 501 -10.88 -1.30 -5.77
C LEU A 501 -12.36 -0.85 -5.79
N LYS A 502 -12.78 -0.20 -6.87
CA LYS A 502 -14.12 0.30 -7.13
C LYS A 502 -14.80 -0.89 -7.78
N GLN A 503 -15.58 -1.60 -6.98
CA GLN A 503 -16.55 -2.52 -7.51
C GLN A 503 -17.57 -1.70 -8.30
N ARG A 504 -17.70 -1.97 -9.61
CA ARG A 504 -18.98 -1.76 -10.29
C ARG A 504 -19.99 -2.68 -9.59
N GLY A 505 -21.08 -2.06 -9.11
CA GLY A 505 -22.13 -2.71 -8.32
C GLY A 505 -22.94 -3.72 -9.11
#